data_AF-A0A967SVI9-F1
#
_entry.id   AF-A0A967SVI9-F1
#
_cell.length_a   1.000
_cell.length_b   1.000
_cell.length_c   1.000
_cell.angle_alpha   90.00
_cell.angle_beta   90.00
_cell.angle_gamma   90.00
#
_symmetry.space_group_name_H-M   'P 1'
#
loop_
_entity.id
_entity.type
_entity.pdbx_description
1 polymer ?
#
loop_
_entity_poly.entity_id
_entity_poly.type
_entity_poly.pdbx_seq_one_letter_code
_entity_poly.pdbx_strand_id
1 'polypeptide(L)'
;GPQTLSEMGFAVTELYSEPDGTFPNHHPDPTVEENLVDLQKAVKENNCEVGIAFDGDGDRIGVVDEDGNIIWGDMLVLIYALSVLEEKPGATIIGDVKCSSNLFLGIEAAGGNAIMWKTGHSLIKSKIKETDAELAGEMSGHMFFNDRFYGYDDAF
;
A
#
# COMPACT_ATOMS: atom_id res chain seq x y z
N GLY A 1 0.48 6.88 13.70
CA GLY A 1 1.28 6.86 12.48
C GLY A 1 2.57 7.63 12.60
N PRO A 2 2.53 8.97 12.60
CA PRO A 2 3.75 9.80 12.65
C PRO A 2 4.70 9.49 13.80
N GLN A 3 4.15 9.21 14.99
CA GLN A 3 4.92 8.80 16.16
C GLN A 3 5.73 7.52 15.89
N THR A 4 5.10 6.47 15.35
CA THR A 4 5.78 5.20 15.06
C THR A 4 6.93 5.39 14.06
N LEU A 5 6.71 6.15 12.99
CA LEU A 5 7.77 6.46 12.00
C LEU A 5 8.92 7.27 12.64
N SER A 6 8.60 8.23 13.50
CA SER A 6 9.60 9.00 14.25
C SER A 6 10.41 8.12 15.21
N GLU A 7 9.74 7.17 15.90
CA GLU A 7 10.38 6.20 16.80
C GLU A 7 11.28 5.21 16.04
N MET A 8 10.98 4.93 14.77
CA MET A 8 11.86 4.17 13.86
C MET A 8 13.07 4.99 13.37
N GLY A 9 13.14 6.28 13.68
CA GLY A 9 14.27 7.16 13.36
C GLY A 9 14.10 7.99 12.07
N PHE A 10 12.91 8.01 11.47
CA PHE A 10 12.64 8.84 10.30
C PHE A 10 12.37 10.29 10.70
N ALA A 11 12.80 11.24 9.86
CA ALA A 11 12.38 12.63 9.95
C ALA A 11 10.98 12.76 9.32
N VAL A 12 9.98 13.11 10.13
CA VAL A 12 8.58 13.13 9.69
C VAL A 12 8.07 14.56 9.57
N THR A 13 7.52 14.90 8.40
CA THR A 13 6.71 16.11 8.21
C THR A 13 5.24 15.70 8.23
N GLU A 14 4.52 16.16 9.25
CA GLU A 14 3.12 15.78 9.47
C GLU A 14 2.17 16.69 8.68
N LEU A 15 1.14 16.10 8.07
CA LEU A 15 0.00 16.79 7.52
C LEU A 15 -1.26 16.25 8.19
N TYR A 16 -2.15 17.15 8.62
CA TYR A 16 -3.50 16.83 9.07
C TYR A 16 -3.60 15.68 10.09
N SER A 17 -2.59 15.53 10.95
CA SER A 17 -2.43 14.37 11.84
C SER A 17 -3.26 14.45 13.13
N GLU A 18 -3.93 15.58 13.37
CA GLU A 18 -4.87 15.76 14.48
C GLU A 18 -6.26 15.19 14.11
N PRO A 19 -6.82 14.25 14.89
CA PRO A 19 -8.12 13.67 14.60
C PRO A 19 -9.27 14.70 14.67
N ASP A 20 -9.89 15.00 13.54
CA ASP A 20 -11.11 15.83 13.42
C ASP A 20 -12.14 15.18 12.49
N GLY A 21 -13.22 14.67 13.06
CA GLY A 21 -14.30 13.99 12.32
C GLY A 21 -15.16 14.89 11.44
N THR A 22 -14.91 16.20 11.43
CA THR A 22 -15.53 17.12 10.46
C THR A 22 -14.77 17.18 9.14
N PHE A 23 -13.57 16.57 9.07
CA PHE A 23 -12.68 16.54 7.90
C PHE A 23 -12.49 17.92 7.25
N PRO A 24 -11.93 18.91 7.98
CA PRO A 24 -11.91 20.30 7.54
C PRO A 24 -10.95 20.58 6.36
N ASN A 25 -10.06 19.65 6.04
CA ASN A 25 -9.06 19.81 4.98
C ASN A 25 -9.53 19.11 3.69
N HIS A 26 -9.50 17.78 3.68
CA HIS A 26 -10.05 16.91 2.66
C HIS A 26 -10.50 15.60 3.31
N HIS A 27 -11.25 14.77 2.58
CA HIS A 27 -11.61 13.45 3.09
C HIS A 27 -10.37 12.54 3.15
N PRO A 28 -10.23 11.68 4.17
CA PRO A 28 -9.12 10.73 4.26
C PRO A 28 -9.41 9.53 3.35
N ASP A 29 -9.29 9.74 2.04
CA ASP A 29 -9.37 8.69 1.03
C ASP A 29 -8.20 8.83 0.06
N PRO A 30 -7.10 8.08 0.26
CA PRO A 30 -5.90 8.18 -0.55
C PRO A 30 -6.07 7.57 -1.96
N THR A 31 -7.22 6.98 -2.28
CA THR A 31 -7.51 6.48 -3.63
C THR A 31 -8.01 7.57 -4.59
N VAL A 32 -8.29 8.76 -4.06
CA VAL A 32 -8.77 9.93 -4.81
C VAL A 32 -7.60 10.90 -4.98
N GLU A 33 -7.20 11.15 -6.23
CA GLU A 33 -6.03 11.95 -6.57
C GLU A 33 -6.07 13.36 -5.96
N GLU A 34 -7.25 13.99 -5.91
CA GLU A 34 -7.44 15.33 -5.34
C GLU A 34 -7.08 15.39 -3.85
N ASN A 35 -7.23 14.29 -3.10
CA ASN A 35 -6.88 14.21 -1.68
C ASN A 35 -5.37 14.07 -1.46
N LEU A 36 -4.58 13.79 -2.50
CA LEU A 36 -3.12 13.64 -2.41
C LEU A 36 -2.36 14.91 -2.81
N VAL A 37 -3.03 15.93 -3.33
CA VAL A 37 -2.40 17.17 -3.82
C VAL A 37 -1.53 17.85 -2.75
N ASP A 38 -2.03 17.91 -1.51
CA ASP A 38 -1.28 18.51 -0.41
C ASP A 38 -0.06 17.67 -0.02
N LEU A 39 -0.17 16.34 -0.06
CA LEU A 39 0.95 15.43 0.17
C LEU A 39 2.02 15.58 -0.92
N GLN A 40 1.62 15.58 -2.20
CA GLN A 40 2.53 15.78 -3.34
C GLN A 40 3.28 17.11 -3.23
N LYS A 41 2.57 18.17 -2.83
CA LYS A 41 3.16 19.49 -2.60
C LYS A 41 4.15 19.48 -1.43
N ALA A 42 3.75 18.91 -0.30
CA ALA A 42 4.60 18.85 0.89
C ALA A 42 5.89 18.06 0.64
N VAL A 43 5.82 16.94 -0.10
CA VAL A 43 7.00 16.16 -0.49
C VAL A 43 8.00 17.04 -1.24
N LYS A 44 7.54 17.77 -2.26
CA LYS A 44 8.40 18.66 -3.06
C LYS A 44 8.94 19.85 -2.27
N GLU A 45 8.10 20.49 -1.46
CA GLU A 45 8.49 21.69 -0.71
C GLU A 45 9.48 21.40 0.42
N ASN A 46 9.40 20.20 1.01
CA ASN A 46 10.28 19.79 2.11
C ASN A 46 11.44 18.90 1.66
N ASN A 47 11.53 18.55 0.36
CA ASN A 47 12.48 17.58 -0.19
C ASN A 47 12.41 16.22 0.54
N CYS A 48 11.19 15.73 0.77
CA CYS A 48 10.99 14.40 1.33
C CYS A 48 11.30 13.33 0.29
N GLU A 49 11.78 12.17 0.74
CA GLU A 49 12.04 11.01 -0.14
C GLU A 49 10.77 10.22 -0.48
N VAL A 50 9.73 10.34 0.35
CA VAL A 50 8.44 9.65 0.19
C VAL A 50 7.34 10.41 0.91
N GLY A 51 6.13 10.37 0.35
CA GLY A 51 4.90 10.77 1.01
C GLY A 51 4.01 9.57 1.28
N ILE A 52 3.41 9.49 2.48
CA ILE A 52 2.49 8.44 2.88
C ILE A 52 1.17 9.08 3.34
N ALA A 53 0.06 8.62 2.78
CA ALA A 53 -1.30 8.96 3.19
C ALA A 53 -2.04 7.72 3.69
N PHE A 54 -2.93 7.92 4.65
CA PHE A 54 -3.81 6.88 5.18
C PHE A 54 -5.26 7.26 4.94
N ASP A 55 -6.14 6.27 4.93
CA ASP A 55 -7.56 6.53 5.02
C ASP A 55 -8.04 6.70 6.48
N GLY A 56 -9.34 6.88 6.67
CA GLY A 56 -9.90 7.34 7.94
C GLY A 56 -9.73 6.38 9.13
N ASP A 57 -9.64 5.08 8.88
CA ASP A 57 -9.40 4.04 9.89
C ASP A 57 -8.05 3.33 9.75
N GLY A 58 -7.29 3.63 8.68
CA GLY A 58 -5.88 3.29 8.54
C GLY A 58 -5.62 1.89 7.99
N ASP A 59 -6.58 1.28 7.30
CA ASP A 59 -6.41 -0.01 6.64
C ASP A 59 -6.03 0.11 5.15
N ARG A 60 -5.98 1.35 4.63
CA ARG A 60 -5.50 1.68 3.27
C ARG A 60 -4.35 2.67 3.30
N ILE A 61 -3.39 2.45 2.40
CA ILE A 61 -2.24 3.33 2.16
C ILE A 61 -2.29 3.97 0.78
N GLY A 62 -1.92 5.25 0.70
CA GLY A 62 -1.49 5.92 -0.53
C GLY A 62 -0.04 6.35 -0.42
N VAL A 63 0.69 6.27 -1.54
CA VAL A 63 2.12 6.58 -1.59
C VAL A 63 2.40 7.56 -2.72
N VAL A 64 3.30 8.50 -2.45
CA VAL A 64 3.81 9.47 -3.41
C VAL A 64 5.34 9.43 -3.38
N ASP A 65 5.99 9.42 -4.55
CA ASP A 65 7.45 9.46 -4.68
C ASP A 65 8.02 10.88 -4.46
N GLU A 66 9.34 11.01 -4.44
CA GLU A 66 10.06 12.28 -4.22
C GLU A 66 9.74 13.36 -5.29
N ASP A 67 9.36 12.92 -6.49
CA ASP A 67 8.97 13.76 -7.62
C ASP A 67 7.48 14.11 -7.58
N GLY A 68 6.76 13.66 -6.55
CA GLY A 68 5.33 13.90 -6.35
C GLY A 68 4.43 13.05 -7.24
N ASN A 69 4.91 11.96 -7.83
CA ASN A 69 4.07 11.03 -8.59
C ASN A 69 3.40 10.04 -7.64
N ILE A 70 2.15 9.69 -7.92
CA ILE A 70 1.41 8.71 -7.13
C ILE A 70 1.90 7.30 -7.49
N ILE A 71 2.26 6.53 -6.48
CA ILE A 71 2.52 5.09 -6.61
C ILE A 71 1.23 4.35 -6.28
N TRP A 72 0.53 3.92 -7.33
CA TRP A 72 -0.74 3.23 -7.20
C TRP A 72 -0.61 1.86 -6.52
N GLY A 73 -1.70 1.40 -5.90
CA GLY A 73 -1.71 0.20 -5.06
C GLY A 73 -1.16 -1.04 -5.76
N ASP A 74 -1.45 -1.24 -7.04
CA ASP A 74 -0.93 -2.39 -7.79
C ASP A 74 0.60 -2.36 -7.96
N MET A 75 1.18 -1.20 -8.23
CA MET A 75 2.63 -1.01 -8.27
C MET A 75 3.28 -1.14 -6.89
N LEU A 76 2.59 -0.69 -5.84
CA LEU A 76 3.05 -0.87 -4.47
C LEU A 76 3.09 -2.36 -4.07
N VAL A 77 2.06 -3.14 -4.44
CA VAL A 77 2.07 -4.60 -4.26
C VAL A 77 3.26 -5.22 -5.00
N LEU A 78 3.56 -4.77 -6.22
CA LEU A 78 4.72 -5.29 -6.96
C LEU A 78 6.04 -5.01 -6.22
N ILE A 79 6.24 -3.79 -5.71
CA ILE A 79 7.43 -3.44 -4.93
C ILE A 79 7.60 -4.39 -3.73
N TYR A 80 6.53 -4.62 -2.97
CA TYR A 80 6.56 -5.55 -1.84
C TYR A 80 6.76 -7.00 -2.27
N ALA A 81 6.13 -7.42 -3.37
CA ALA A 81 6.26 -8.77 -3.91
C ALA A 81 7.71 -9.08 -4.30
N LEU A 82 8.42 -8.11 -4.90
CA LEU A 82 9.84 -8.28 -5.23
C LEU A 82 10.68 -8.56 -3.98
N SER A 83 10.47 -7.81 -2.89
CA SER A 83 11.16 -8.06 -1.62
C SER A 83 10.82 -9.43 -1.03
N VAL A 84 9.54 -9.85 -1.06
CA VAL A 84 9.14 -11.18 -0.57
C VAL A 84 9.79 -12.28 -1.41
N LEU A 85 9.86 -12.12 -2.73
CA LEU A 85 10.40 -13.13 -3.65
C LEU A 85 11.92 -13.27 -3.57
N GLU A 86 12.65 -12.24 -3.14
CA GLU A 86 14.08 -12.34 -2.84
C GLU A 86 14.35 -13.34 -1.70
N GLU A 87 13.49 -13.35 -0.67
CA GLU A 87 13.61 -14.28 0.47
C GLU A 87 12.90 -15.61 0.23
N LYS A 88 11.79 -15.60 -0.50
CA LYS A 88 10.91 -16.76 -0.76
C LYS A 88 10.63 -16.94 -2.25
N PRO A 89 11.59 -17.45 -3.04
CA PRO A 89 11.37 -17.73 -4.46
C PRO A 89 10.16 -18.65 -4.69
N GLY A 90 9.31 -18.32 -5.65
CA GLY A 90 8.09 -19.08 -5.94
C GLY A 90 6.90 -18.78 -5.02
N ALA A 91 7.01 -17.81 -4.11
CA ALA A 91 5.90 -17.40 -3.25
C ALA A 91 4.66 -17.00 -4.06
N THR A 92 3.48 -17.27 -3.48
CA THR A 92 2.20 -16.88 -4.05
C THR A 92 1.85 -15.46 -3.64
N ILE A 93 1.52 -14.62 -4.62
CA ILE A 93 1.16 -13.21 -4.44
C ILE A 93 -0.20 -12.96 -5.11
N ILE A 94 -1.14 -12.35 -4.37
CA ILE A 94 -2.50 -12.11 -4.87
C ILE A 94 -2.70 -10.62 -5.21
N GLY A 95 -3.26 -10.34 -6.38
CA GLY A 95 -3.75 -9.01 -6.78
C GLY A 95 -5.23 -9.07 -7.15
N ASP A 96 -5.98 -7.99 -6.93
CA ASP A 96 -7.38 -7.95 -7.34
C ASP A 96 -7.54 -7.67 -8.85
N VAL A 97 -8.74 -7.91 -9.40
CA VAL A 97 -9.04 -7.73 -10.83
C VAL A 97 -8.88 -6.29 -11.34
N LYS A 98 -8.77 -5.29 -10.45
CA LYS A 98 -8.51 -3.89 -10.84
C LYS A 98 -7.03 -3.59 -11.05
N CYS A 99 -6.13 -4.41 -10.54
CA CYS A 99 -4.69 -4.23 -10.74
C CYS A 99 -4.31 -4.35 -12.21
N SER A 100 -3.31 -3.58 -12.64
CA SER A 100 -2.82 -3.67 -14.01
C SER A 100 -2.13 -5.01 -14.28
N SER A 101 -2.00 -5.36 -15.57
CA SER A 101 -1.24 -6.55 -16.00
C SER A 101 0.23 -6.49 -15.59
N ASN A 102 0.78 -5.29 -15.35
CA ASN A 102 2.18 -5.12 -14.97
C ASN A 102 2.48 -5.78 -13.63
N LEU A 103 1.54 -5.75 -12.67
CA LEU A 103 1.69 -6.44 -11.40
C LEU A 103 1.92 -7.94 -11.61
N PHE A 104 1.00 -8.60 -12.32
CA PHE A 104 1.03 -10.05 -12.51
C PHE A 104 2.25 -10.49 -13.32
N LEU A 105 2.55 -9.79 -14.42
CA LEU A 105 3.73 -10.07 -15.24
C LEU A 105 5.04 -9.82 -14.46
N GLY A 106 5.08 -8.80 -13.60
CA GLY A 106 6.23 -8.49 -12.76
C GLY A 106 6.49 -9.58 -11.72
N ILE A 107 5.45 -10.08 -11.05
CA ILE A 107 5.55 -11.20 -10.12
C ILE A 107 6.08 -12.45 -10.83
N GLU A 108 5.50 -12.81 -11.97
CA GLU A 108 5.94 -13.98 -12.75
C GLU A 108 7.38 -13.85 -13.24
N ALA A 109 7.78 -12.66 -13.71
CA ALA A 109 9.15 -12.38 -14.14
C ALA A 109 10.16 -12.47 -12.99
N ALA A 110 9.75 -12.15 -11.76
CA ALA A 110 10.54 -12.33 -10.55
C ALA A 110 10.51 -13.79 -10.01
N GLY A 111 9.85 -14.71 -10.71
CA GLY A 111 9.79 -16.12 -10.35
C GLY A 111 8.75 -16.45 -9.28
N GLY A 112 7.79 -15.55 -9.03
CA GLY A 112 6.65 -15.77 -8.14
C GLY A 112 5.45 -16.42 -8.84
N ASN A 113 4.46 -16.83 -8.03
CA ASN A 113 3.17 -17.33 -8.48
C ASN A 113 2.09 -16.26 -8.31
N ALA A 114 1.74 -15.57 -9.40
CA ALA A 114 0.75 -14.50 -9.37
C ALA A 114 -0.68 -15.05 -9.43
N ILE A 115 -1.57 -14.57 -8.56
CA ILE A 115 -3.00 -14.93 -8.55
C ILE A 115 -3.84 -13.67 -8.69
N MET A 116 -4.59 -13.56 -9.78
CA MET A 116 -5.67 -12.57 -9.90
C MET A 116 -6.92 -13.06 -9.18
N TRP A 117 -7.51 -12.23 -8.31
CA TRP A 117 -8.70 -12.59 -7.55
C TRP A 117 -9.74 -11.48 -7.46
N LYS A 118 -10.94 -11.81 -6.96
CA LYS A 118 -12.06 -10.87 -6.84
C LYS A 118 -11.71 -9.75 -5.84
N THR A 119 -12.07 -8.52 -6.18
CA THR A 119 -11.99 -7.35 -5.29
C THR A 119 -12.85 -7.54 -4.03
N GLY A 120 -12.34 -7.06 -2.90
CA GLY A 120 -12.96 -7.03 -1.59
C GLY A 120 -12.06 -7.68 -0.54
N HIS A 121 -11.64 -6.88 0.44
CA HIS A 121 -10.71 -7.29 1.50
C HIS A 121 -11.05 -8.64 2.19
N SER A 122 -12.33 -8.91 2.46
CA SER A 122 -12.79 -10.18 3.05
C SER A 122 -12.60 -11.40 2.12
N LEU A 123 -12.76 -11.20 0.80
CA LEU A 123 -12.54 -12.23 -0.21
C LEU A 123 -11.05 -12.50 -0.39
N ILE A 124 -10.22 -11.45 -0.33
CA ILE A 124 -8.76 -11.56 -0.35
C ILE A 124 -8.26 -12.32 0.87
N LYS A 125 -8.68 -11.96 2.10
CA LYS A 125 -8.33 -12.71 3.33
C LYS A 125 -8.68 -14.19 3.24
N SER A 126 -9.84 -14.52 2.66
CA SER A 126 -10.25 -15.90 2.45
C SER A 126 -9.34 -16.62 1.44
N LYS A 127 -8.91 -15.93 0.39
CA LYS A 127 -8.01 -16.48 -0.64
C LYS A 127 -6.58 -16.66 -0.15
N ILE A 128 -6.08 -15.74 0.68
CA ILE A 128 -4.78 -15.88 1.36
C ILE A 128 -4.76 -17.21 2.13
N LYS A 129 -5.79 -17.46 2.96
CA LYS A 129 -5.89 -18.72 3.72
C LYS A 129 -6.04 -19.97 2.86
N GLU A 130 -6.74 -19.87 1.73
CA GLU A 130 -6.93 -20.99 0.79
C GLU A 130 -5.62 -21.37 0.08
N THR A 131 -4.78 -20.38 -0.23
CA THR A 131 -3.60 -20.55 -1.09
C THR A 131 -2.27 -20.47 -0.36
N ASP A 132 -2.31 -20.15 0.94
CA ASP A 132 -1.13 -19.84 1.75
C ASP A 132 -0.25 -18.77 1.08
N ALA A 133 -0.91 -17.73 0.54
CA ALA A 133 -0.22 -16.62 -0.11
C ALA A 133 0.57 -15.81 0.91
N GLU A 134 1.76 -15.37 0.53
CA GLU A 134 2.67 -14.61 1.40
C GLU A 134 2.30 -13.13 1.43
N LEU A 135 1.74 -12.63 0.33
CA LEU A 135 1.31 -11.26 0.16
C LEU A 135 0.03 -11.22 -0.66
N ALA A 136 -0.87 -10.30 -0.32
CA ALA A 136 -1.90 -9.84 -1.23
C ALA A 136 -2.00 -8.32 -1.20
N GLY A 137 -2.58 -7.74 -2.24
CA GLY A 137 -3.06 -6.37 -2.16
C GLY A 137 -4.07 -6.03 -3.24
N GLU A 138 -4.72 -4.90 -3.04
CA GLU A 138 -5.78 -4.40 -3.91
C GLU A 138 -5.41 -3.02 -4.46
N MET A 139 -5.96 -2.68 -5.63
CA MET A 139 -5.79 -1.34 -6.22
C MET A 139 -6.25 -0.21 -5.27
N SER A 140 -7.12 -0.50 -4.31
CA SER A 140 -7.60 0.47 -3.31
C SER A 140 -6.62 0.77 -2.17
N GLY A 141 -5.45 0.11 -2.12
CA GLY A 141 -4.45 0.36 -1.09
C GLY A 141 -4.55 -0.55 0.14
N HIS A 142 -5.45 -1.54 0.16
CA HIS A 142 -5.39 -2.60 1.18
C HIS A 142 -4.20 -3.52 0.89
N MET A 143 -3.33 -3.70 1.88
CA MET A 143 -2.10 -4.50 1.79
C MET A 143 -2.14 -5.59 2.85
N PHE A 144 -1.98 -6.85 2.46
CA PHE A 144 -2.11 -8.00 3.35
C PHE A 144 -0.80 -8.77 3.39
N PHE A 145 -0.02 -8.55 4.45
CA PHE A 145 1.21 -9.29 4.70
C PHE A 145 0.89 -10.55 5.51
N ASN A 146 1.09 -11.72 4.91
CA ASN A 146 1.07 -13.01 5.61
C ASN A 146 2.51 -13.51 5.85
N ASP A 147 3.48 -13.00 5.08
CA ASP A 147 4.89 -13.11 5.39
C ASP A 147 5.22 -12.31 6.65
N ARG A 148 5.68 -13.01 7.70
CA ARG A 148 6.12 -12.44 8.99
C ARG A 148 5.04 -11.62 9.73
N PHE A 149 3.80 -11.69 9.29
CA PHE A 149 2.66 -10.99 9.86
C PHE A 149 1.40 -11.87 9.81
N TYR A 150 0.23 -11.31 10.11
CA TYR A 150 -0.98 -12.08 10.42
C TYR A 150 -1.98 -12.24 9.26
N GLY A 151 -1.66 -11.74 8.07
CA GLY A 151 -2.49 -11.90 6.86
C GLY A 151 -3.77 -11.07 6.84
N TYR A 152 -3.91 -10.07 7.72
CA TYR A 152 -4.95 -9.04 7.63
C TYR A 152 -4.39 -7.79 6.94
N ASP A 153 -5.30 -6.92 6.48
CA ASP A 153 -4.99 -5.63 5.89
C ASP A 153 -4.51 -4.65 6.95
N ASP A 154 -3.29 -4.14 6.78
CA ASP A 154 -2.69 -3.12 7.62
C ASP A 154 -1.87 -2.18 6.73
N ALA A 155 -2.10 -0.89 6.86
CA ALA A 155 -1.33 0.12 6.13
C ALA A 155 -0.01 0.46 6.84
N PHE A 156 0.18 0.00 8.09
CA PHE A 156 1.28 0.36 8.97
C PHE A 156 2.44 -0.66 9.01
#